data_AF-A0A4Q9VH48-F1
#
_entry.id   AF-A0A4Q9VH48-F1
#
_cell.length_a   1.000
_cell.length_b   1.000
_cell.length_c   1.000
_cell.angle_alpha   90.00
_cell.angle_beta   90.00
_cell.angle_gamma   90.00
#
_symmetry.space_group_name_H-M   'P 1'
#
loop_
_entity.id
_entity.type
_entity.pdbx_description
1 polymer ?
#
loop_
_entity_poly.entity_id
_entity_poly.type
_entity_poly.pdbx_seq_one_letter_code
_entity_poly.pdbx_strand_id
1 'polypeptide(L)'
;MVNGGNDNDNDNDNFESYDDEQEAHAEALREMVLDYLDENDVDEGTAVFGLIEIALSIAMSGYVMSVEKPSAGGLGMALDRLGKDIADLLREAKKGAKSFIEETQAALEADGGDEA
;
A
#
# COMPACT_ATOMS: atom_id res chain seq x y z
N MET A 1 23.45 -23.12 -42.65
CA MET A 1 22.00 -22.87 -42.56
C MET A 1 21.67 -22.67 -41.09
N VAL A 2 21.08 -21.50 -40.78
CA VAL A 2 20.20 -21.16 -39.64
C VAL A 2 20.57 -21.76 -38.26
N ASN A 3 21.25 -21.00 -37.38
CA ASN A 3 20.69 -20.05 -36.40
C ASN A 3 19.77 -20.75 -35.37
N GLY A 4 20.33 -21.15 -34.24
CA GLY A 4 19.60 -21.49 -33.02
C GLY A 4 19.81 -20.37 -32.01
N GLY A 5 18.93 -19.37 -32.08
CA GLY A 5 18.94 -18.20 -31.23
C GLY A 5 18.63 -18.56 -29.77
N ASN A 6 19.29 -17.80 -28.91
CA ASN A 6 19.18 -17.73 -27.47
C ASN A 6 17.78 -17.20 -27.07
N ASP A 7 16.89 -18.08 -26.60
CA ASP A 7 15.62 -17.68 -25.96
C ASP A 7 15.79 -17.81 -24.45
N ASN A 8 16.40 -16.82 -23.79
CA ASN A 8 16.43 -16.78 -22.32
C ASN A 8 16.67 -15.38 -21.72
N ASP A 9 16.13 -14.33 -22.33
CA ASP A 9 16.21 -12.95 -21.81
C ASP A 9 14.87 -12.22 -22.02
N ASN A 10 13.79 -12.63 -21.34
CA ASN A 10 12.53 -11.87 -21.42
C ASN A 10 11.59 -11.96 -20.20
N ASP A 11 12.05 -12.52 -19.08
CA ASP A 11 11.25 -12.57 -17.83
C ASP A 11 11.67 -11.49 -16.80
N ASN A 12 12.82 -10.84 -16.98
CA ASN A 12 13.35 -9.87 -16.01
C ASN A 12 12.75 -8.45 -16.19
N ASP A 13 12.51 -8.02 -17.43
CA ASP A 13 11.98 -6.68 -17.72
C ASP A 13 10.48 -6.54 -17.39
N ASN A 14 9.76 -7.66 -17.31
CA ASN A 14 8.32 -7.68 -17.05
C ASN A 14 8.02 -7.43 -15.56
N PHE A 15 8.85 -7.96 -14.65
CA PHE A 15 8.66 -7.84 -13.20
C PHE A 15 8.95 -6.42 -12.69
N GLU A 16 9.99 -5.77 -13.22
CA GLU A 16 10.30 -4.36 -12.89
C GLU A 16 9.17 -3.42 -13.32
N SER A 17 8.51 -3.67 -14.47
CA SER A 17 7.41 -2.81 -14.94
C SER A 17 6.12 -2.93 -14.11
N TYR A 18 5.84 -4.10 -13.51
CA TYR A 18 4.65 -4.30 -12.68
C TYR A 18 4.81 -3.65 -11.29
N ASP A 19 6.01 -3.68 -10.73
CA ASP A 19 6.31 -3.00 -9.46
C ASP A 19 6.22 -1.47 -9.64
N ASP A 20 6.73 -0.94 -10.77
CA ASP A 20 6.62 0.48 -11.12
C ASP A 20 5.16 0.94 -11.34
N GLU A 21 4.35 0.13 -12.03
CA GLU A 21 2.92 0.43 -12.24
C GLU A 21 2.13 0.39 -10.92
N GLN A 22 2.42 -0.58 -10.05
CA GLN A 22 1.77 -0.68 -8.74
C GLN A 22 2.13 0.51 -7.85
N GLU A 23 3.39 0.91 -7.83
CA GLU A 23 3.85 2.07 -7.05
C GLU A 23 3.25 3.38 -7.57
N ALA A 24 3.15 3.55 -8.90
CA ALA A 24 2.49 4.71 -9.51
C ALA A 24 1.00 4.81 -9.10
N HIS A 25 0.29 3.67 -9.07
CA HIS A 25 -1.10 3.65 -8.61
C HIS A 25 -1.23 3.92 -7.11
N ALA A 26 -0.31 3.41 -6.30
CA ALA A 26 -0.30 3.66 -4.85
C ALA A 26 -0.07 5.15 -4.56
N GLU A 27 0.84 5.81 -5.27
CA GLU A 27 1.11 7.23 -5.09
C GLU A 27 -0.07 8.10 -5.55
N ALA A 28 -0.70 7.77 -6.69
CA ALA A 28 -1.89 8.50 -7.15
C ALA A 28 -3.06 8.37 -6.16
N LEU A 29 -3.27 7.19 -5.57
CA LEU A 29 -4.27 6.98 -4.53
C LEU A 29 -3.94 7.78 -3.26
N ARG A 30 -2.66 7.83 -2.89
CA ARG A 30 -2.19 8.60 -1.74
C ARG A 30 -2.44 10.09 -1.92
N GLU A 31 -2.09 10.65 -3.08
CA GLU A 31 -2.32 12.06 -3.42
C GLU A 31 -3.82 12.40 -3.32
N MET A 32 -4.67 11.64 -4.03
CA MET A 32 -6.13 11.87 -3.99
C MET A 32 -6.72 11.79 -2.58
N VAL A 33 -6.22 10.88 -1.74
CA VAL A 33 -6.68 10.75 -0.36
C VAL A 33 -6.21 11.96 0.46
N LEU A 34 -4.93 12.32 0.39
CA LEU A 34 -4.39 13.44 1.17
C LEU A 34 -5.07 14.76 0.80
N ASP A 35 -5.28 15.02 -0.50
CA ASP A 35 -6.01 16.19 -0.98
C ASP A 35 -7.43 16.24 -0.41
N TYR A 36 -8.17 15.12 -0.47
CA TYR A 36 -9.52 15.07 0.08
C TYR A 36 -9.55 15.33 1.60
N LEU A 37 -8.59 14.76 2.34
CA LEU A 37 -8.53 14.92 3.79
C LEU A 37 -8.23 16.37 4.18
N ASP A 38 -7.30 17.03 3.47
CA ASP A 38 -6.96 18.44 3.68
C ASP A 38 -8.12 19.37 3.31
N GLU A 39 -8.70 19.20 2.12
CA GLU A 39 -9.82 20.02 1.64
C GLU A 39 -11.05 19.97 2.56
N ASN A 40 -11.24 18.86 3.27
CA ASN A 40 -12.42 18.62 4.10
C ASN A 40 -12.13 18.66 5.61
N ASP A 41 -10.92 19.04 6.03
CA ASP A 41 -10.49 19.12 7.44
C ASP A 41 -10.81 17.83 8.22
N VAL A 42 -10.50 16.68 7.61
CA VAL A 42 -10.79 15.36 8.19
C VAL A 42 -9.68 14.99 9.16
N ASP A 43 -10.04 14.74 10.42
CA ASP A 43 -9.09 14.34 11.45
C ASP A 43 -8.43 12.98 11.14
N GLU A 44 -7.19 12.79 11.61
CA GLU A 44 -6.40 11.61 11.27
C GLU A 44 -7.04 10.30 11.75
N GLY A 45 -7.76 10.35 12.88
CA GLY A 45 -8.45 9.18 13.43
C GLY A 45 -9.58 8.70 12.51
N THR A 46 -10.41 9.64 12.05
CA THR A 46 -11.48 9.39 11.08
C THR A 46 -10.90 8.92 9.73
N ALA A 47 -9.83 9.57 9.26
CA ALA A 47 -9.16 9.21 8.01
C ALA A 47 -8.66 7.75 8.02
N VAL A 48 -7.90 7.37 9.06
CA VAL A 48 -7.33 6.02 9.20
C VAL A 48 -8.44 4.97 9.22
N PHE A 49 -9.50 5.19 10.00
CA PHE A 49 -10.58 4.21 10.10
C PHE A 49 -11.33 4.08 8.76
N GLY A 50 -11.65 5.18 8.10
CA GLY A 50 -12.33 5.17 6.81
C GLY A 50 -11.53 4.45 5.71
N LEU A 51 -10.22 4.68 5.66
CA LEU A 51 -9.34 4.01 4.67
C LEU A 51 -9.27 2.49 4.92
N ILE A 52 -9.27 2.05 6.17
CA ILE A 52 -9.32 0.62 6.52
C ILE A 52 -10.66 0.01 6.07
N GLU A 53 -11.79 0.69 6.30
CA GLU A 53 -13.10 0.22 5.86
C GLU A 53 -13.19 0.11 4.33
N ILE A 54 -12.61 1.07 3.61
CA ILE A 54 -12.51 1.05 2.15
C ILE A 54 -11.67 -0.15 1.69
N ALA A 55 -10.49 -0.35 2.27
CA ALA A 55 -9.61 -1.48 1.93
C ALA A 55 -10.30 -2.83 2.15
N LEU A 56 -11.00 -3.00 3.27
CA LEU A 56 -11.78 -4.20 3.56
C LEU A 56 -12.92 -4.39 2.55
N SER A 57 -13.63 -3.33 2.20
CA SER A 57 -14.73 -3.37 1.21
C SER A 57 -14.23 -3.76 -0.18
N ILE A 58 -13.07 -3.25 -0.59
CA ILE A 58 -12.40 -3.64 -1.84
C ILE A 58 -12.02 -5.12 -1.81
N ALA A 59 -11.42 -5.59 -0.71
CA ALA A 59 -11.03 -7.00 -0.56
C ALA A 59 -12.24 -7.96 -0.60
N MET A 60 -13.33 -7.60 0.10
CA MET A 60 -14.58 -8.36 0.07
C MET A 60 -15.18 -8.42 -1.33
N SER A 61 -15.19 -7.29 -2.04
CA SER A 61 -15.69 -7.20 -3.42
C SER A 61 -14.82 -8.01 -4.37
N GLY A 62 -13.50 -7.90 -4.26
CA GLY A 62 -12.54 -8.68 -5.05
C GLY A 62 -12.70 -10.19 -4.86
N TYR A 63 -12.95 -10.65 -3.62
CA TYR A 63 -13.29 -12.06 -3.37
C TYR A 63 -14.58 -12.47 -4.09
N VAL A 64 -15.66 -11.70 -3.95
CA VAL A 64 -16.94 -12.03 -4.60
C VAL A 64 -16.81 -12.07 -6.12
N MET A 65 -16.01 -11.17 -6.70
CA MET A 65 -15.82 -11.09 -8.15
C MET A 65 -14.90 -12.18 -8.72
N SER A 66 -14.00 -12.73 -7.92
CA SER A 66 -12.97 -13.68 -8.39
C SER A 66 -13.35 -15.16 -8.25
N VAL A 67 -14.44 -15.48 -7.55
CA VAL A 67 -14.82 -16.86 -7.22
C VAL A 67 -16.17 -17.22 -7.82
N GLU A 68 -16.25 -18.37 -8.50
CA GLU A 68 -17.47 -18.82 -9.20
C GLU A 68 -18.68 -19.01 -8.25
N LYS A 69 -18.42 -19.46 -7.02
CA LYS A 69 -19.45 -19.69 -5.98
C LYS A 69 -18.98 -19.11 -4.65
N PRO A 70 -19.11 -17.79 -4.44
CA PRO A 70 -18.71 -17.13 -3.20
C PRO A 70 -19.44 -17.74 -2.00
N SER A 71 -18.74 -17.86 -0.87
CA SER A 71 -19.33 -18.33 0.38
C SER A 71 -18.82 -17.53 1.56
N ALA A 72 -19.62 -17.46 2.64
CA ALA A 72 -19.21 -16.77 3.86
C ALA A 72 -17.93 -17.37 4.47
N GLY A 73 -17.79 -18.71 4.45
CA GLY A 73 -16.59 -19.38 4.95
C GLY A 73 -15.34 -19.08 4.12
N GLY A 74 -15.47 -19.05 2.79
CA GLY A 74 -14.36 -18.70 1.90
C GLY A 74 -13.94 -17.23 2.03
N LEU A 75 -14.91 -16.32 2.18
CA LEU A 75 -14.63 -14.92 2.47
C LEU A 75 -13.93 -14.75 3.81
N GLY A 76 -14.38 -15.45 4.85
CA GLY A 76 -13.73 -15.45 6.16
C GLY A 76 -12.26 -15.85 6.07
N MET A 77 -11.93 -16.92 5.34
CA MET A 77 -10.54 -17.31 5.12
C MET A 77 -9.72 -16.28 4.32
N ALA A 78 -10.34 -15.56 3.38
CA ALA A 78 -9.68 -14.50 2.64
C ALA A 78 -9.35 -13.30 3.55
N LEU A 79 -10.30 -12.91 4.41
CA LEU A 79 -10.10 -11.85 5.39
C LEU A 79 -9.06 -12.24 6.46
N ASP A 80 -9.02 -13.50 6.88
CA ASP A 80 -7.98 -14.00 7.80
C ASP A 80 -6.57 -13.91 7.20
N ARG A 81 -6.44 -14.07 5.87
CA ARG A 81 -5.16 -13.88 5.17
C ARG A 81 -4.79 -12.40 5.11
N LEU A 82 -5.71 -11.56 4.67
CA LEU A 82 -5.51 -10.10 4.65
C LEU A 82 -5.13 -9.56 6.03
N GLY A 83 -5.76 -10.04 7.10
CA GLY A 83 -5.42 -9.66 8.48
C GLY A 83 -3.99 -10.02 8.87
N LYS A 84 -3.42 -11.12 8.35
CA LYS A 84 -2.01 -11.46 8.55
C LYS A 84 -1.09 -10.53 7.77
N ASP A 85 -1.42 -10.24 6.52
CA ASP A 85 -0.65 -9.33 5.67
C ASP A 85 -0.58 -7.93 6.31
N ILE A 86 -1.71 -7.42 6.81
CA ILE A 86 -1.76 -6.16 7.58
C ILE A 86 -0.93 -6.24 8.86
N ALA A 87 -0.97 -7.36 9.58
CA ALA A 87 -0.18 -7.53 10.80
C ALA A 87 1.33 -7.51 10.52
N ASP A 88 1.75 -8.05 9.37
CA ASP A 88 3.13 -8.00 8.91
C ASP A 88 3.56 -6.58 8.52
N LEU A 89 2.70 -5.83 7.81
CA LEU A 89 2.93 -4.39 7.54
C LEU A 89 3.09 -3.59 8.83
N LEU A 90 2.20 -3.81 9.80
CA LEU A 90 2.28 -3.15 11.11
C LEU A 90 3.57 -3.53 11.85
N ARG A 91 4.01 -4.79 11.75
CA ARG A 91 5.26 -5.24 12.34
C ARG A 91 6.46 -4.54 11.71
N GLU A 92 6.46 -4.32 10.40
CA GLU A 92 7.53 -3.60 9.71
C GLU A 92 7.54 -2.12 10.09
N ALA A 93 6.38 -1.46 10.08
CA ALA A 93 6.24 -0.07 10.51
C ALA A 93 6.78 0.14 11.95
N LYS A 94 6.50 -0.79 12.87
CA LYS A 94 7.04 -0.73 14.24
C LYS A 94 8.55 -0.84 14.32
N LYS A 95 9.21 -1.55 13.40
CA LYS A 95 10.68 -1.60 13.36
C LYS A 95 11.26 -0.25 12.92
N GLY A 96 10.62 0.39 11.94
CA GLY A 96 11.01 1.70 11.43
C GLY A 96 10.61 2.88 12.31
N ALA A 97 9.69 2.69 13.26
CA ALA A 97 9.10 3.76 14.07
C ALA A 97 10.14 4.65 14.79
N LYS A 98 11.23 4.05 15.28
CA LYS A 98 12.30 4.82 15.92
C LYS A 98 12.96 5.78 14.93
N SER A 99 13.44 5.26 13.80
CA SER A 99 14.11 6.05 12.77
C SER A 99 13.18 7.13 12.22
N PHE A 100 11.90 6.80 12.00
CA PHE A 100 10.90 7.75 11.54
C PHE A 100 10.78 8.97 12.48
N ILE A 101 10.74 8.75 13.80
CA ILE A 101 10.69 9.84 14.78
C ILE A 101 11.99 10.64 14.79
N GLU A 102 13.15 9.97 14.77
CA GLU A 102 14.46 10.64 14.76
C GLU A 102 14.64 11.53 13.51
N GLU A 103 14.27 11.03 12.33
CA GLU A 103 14.33 11.76 11.06
C GLU A 103 13.35 12.94 11.04
N THR A 104 12.12 12.74 11.52
CA THR A 104 11.11 13.80 11.60
C THR A 104 11.55 14.91 12.55
N GLN A 105 12.10 14.56 13.72
CA GLN A 105 12.62 15.55 14.67
C GLN A 105 13.77 16.35 14.06
N ALA A 106 14.72 15.68 13.40
CA ALA A 106 15.82 16.37 12.73
C ALA A 106 15.33 17.34 11.63
N ALA A 107 14.30 16.96 10.87
CA ALA A 107 13.69 17.82 9.87
C ALA A 107 13.03 19.06 10.49
N LEU A 108 12.28 18.89 11.58
CA LEU A 108 11.65 19.99 12.31
C LEU A 108 12.68 20.95 12.93
N GLU A 109 13.78 20.43 13.45
CA GLU A 109 14.88 21.24 14.00
C GLU A 109 15.62 22.03 12.91
N ALA A 110 15.78 21.45 11.71
CA ALA A 110 16.39 22.13 10.57
C ALA A 110 15.50 23.27 10.02
N ASP A 111 14.18 23.09 10.02
CA ASP A 111 13.21 24.08 9.54
C ASP A 111 12.97 25.22 10.56
N GLY A 112 12.99 24.89 11.86
CA GLY A 112 12.85 25.87 12.96
C GLY A 112 14.14 26.60 13.38
N GLY A 113 15.27 26.27 12.76
CA GLY A 113 16.60 26.80 13.11
C GLY A 113 17.03 28.09 12.41
N ASP A 114 16.23 28.62 11.48
CA ASP A 114 16.57 29.80 10.66
C ASP A 114 15.94 31.13 11.18
N GLU A 115 15.25 31.11 12.33
CA GLU A 115 14.66 32.31 12.96
C GLU A 115 15.24 32.68 14.37
N ALA A 116 16.50 32.33 14.67
CA ALA A 116 17.15 32.72 15.94
C ALA A 116 18.42 33.56 15.78
#